data_AF-A0A9N9B9T5-F1
#
_entry.id   AF-A0A9N9B9T5-F1
#
_cell.length_a   1.000
_cell.length_b   1.000
_cell.length_c   1.000
_cell.angle_alpha   90.00
_cell.angle_beta   90.00
_cell.angle_gamma   90.00
#
_symmetry.space_group_name_H-M   'P 1'
#
loop_
_entity.id
_entity.type
_entity.pdbx_description
1 polymer ?
#
loop_
_entity_poly.entity_id
_entity_poly.type
_entity_poly.pdbx_seq_one_letter_code
_entity_poly.pdbx_strand_id
1 'polypeptide(L)'
;FKSEWKKLSDQPINHTYMTDLERWICGCPYYLTSRFNICKHLIHQKGRVPPEFFNQVKRNWQPPFLMETDTNIDIIPNIGQLADANNITSNVDDVEDNNIDASFDELINVTRKALDLLEEQKSKGSTRWCKGVKRYFEPVSRLVTDVEQYRRKRTMPLTWKGHNDSTRYLE
;
A
#
# COMPACT_ATOMS: atom_id res chain seq x y z
N PHE A 1 -6.78 -0.30 12.55
CA PHE A 1 -7.86 -1.20 12.98
C PHE A 1 -8.28 -1.02 14.45
N LYS A 2 -7.55 -1.53 15.47
CA LYS A 2 -7.97 -1.43 16.90
C LYS A 2 -8.29 0.00 17.36
N SER A 3 -7.45 0.96 16.98
CA SER A 3 -7.63 2.38 17.30
C SER A 3 -8.82 3.02 16.57
N GLU A 4 -9.09 2.60 15.33
CA GLU A 4 -10.26 3.05 14.55
C GLU A 4 -11.55 2.45 15.10
N TRP A 5 -11.53 1.16 15.46
CA TRP A 5 -12.65 0.47 16.09
C TRP A 5 -13.09 1.20 17.36
N LYS A 6 -12.13 1.52 18.24
CA LYS A 6 -12.39 2.26 19.47
C LYS A 6 -13.03 3.63 19.18
N LYS A 7 -12.42 4.41 18.27
CA LYS A 7 -12.96 5.73 17.87
C LYS A 7 -14.40 5.65 17.35
N LEU A 8 -14.71 4.63 16.55
CA LEU A 8 -16.04 4.46 15.95
C LEU A 8 -17.06 3.88 16.95
N SER A 9 -16.61 3.08 17.92
CA SER A 9 -17.45 2.56 19.02
C SER A 9 -17.87 3.66 20.00
N ASP A 10 -17.07 4.72 20.13
CA ASP A 10 -17.37 5.84 21.03
C ASP A 10 -18.32 6.89 20.41
N GLN A 11 -18.65 6.76 19.11
CA GLN A 11 -19.49 7.73 18.39
C GLN A 11 -20.98 7.39 18.48
N PRO A 12 -21.87 8.34 18.76
CA PRO A 12 -23.31 8.09 18.76
C PRO A 12 -23.85 7.72 17.37
N ILE A 13 -24.82 6.80 17.33
CA ILE A 13 -25.57 6.47 16.12
C ILE A 13 -26.79 7.39 16.02
N ASN A 14 -26.86 8.16 14.93
CA ASN A 14 -27.94 9.09 14.67
C ASN A 14 -29.01 8.51 13.72
N HIS A 15 -28.66 7.49 12.93
CA HIS A 15 -29.52 6.90 11.90
C HIS A 15 -29.35 5.38 11.86
N THR A 16 -30.45 4.65 11.69
CA THR A 16 -30.47 3.21 11.47
C THR A 16 -30.41 2.91 9.98
N TYR A 17 -29.45 2.07 9.59
CA TYR A 17 -29.28 1.57 8.22
C TYR A 17 -29.39 0.05 8.24
N MET A 18 -29.74 -0.58 7.11
CA MET A 18 -29.65 -2.04 6.99
C MET A 18 -28.20 -2.48 7.07
N THR A 19 -27.95 -3.50 7.87
CA THR A 19 -26.62 -4.02 8.17
C THR A 19 -26.64 -5.54 8.23
N ASP A 20 -25.61 -6.15 7.64
CA ASP A 20 -25.37 -7.59 7.62
C ASP A 20 -24.00 -7.83 8.28
N LEU A 21 -24.03 -8.49 9.45
CA LEU A 21 -22.82 -8.79 10.23
C LEU A 21 -22.03 -9.98 9.70
N GLU A 22 -22.68 -10.94 9.04
CA GLU A 22 -21.99 -12.10 8.47
C GLU A 22 -21.12 -11.67 7.29
N ARG A 23 -21.65 -10.76 6.46
CA ARG A 23 -20.95 -10.24 5.28
C ARG A 23 -20.21 -8.92 5.54
N TRP A 24 -20.35 -8.33 6.72
CA TRP A 24 -19.83 -7.01 7.09
C TRP A 24 -20.24 -5.90 6.11
N ILE A 25 -21.54 -5.84 5.78
CA ILE A 25 -22.12 -4.88 4.83
C ILE A 25 -23.03 -3.89 5.56
N CYS A 26 -22.93 -2.61 5.21
CA CYS A 26 -23.84 -1.58 5.72
C CYS A 26 -24.36 -0.70 4.59
N GLY A 27 -25.65 -0.36 4.63
CA GLY A 27 -26.28 0.57 3.68
C GLY A 27 -26.00 2.05 3.94
N CYS A 28 -25.09 2.43 4.84
CA CYS A 28 -24.86 3.83 5.16
C CYS A 28 -23.98 4.52 4.10
N PRO A 29 -24.16 5.84 3.85
CA PRO A 29 -23.37 6.57 2.85
C PRO A 29 -21.87 6.42 3.04
N TYR A 30 -21.40 6.45 4.30
CA TYR A 30 -19.98 6.25 4.63
C TYR A 30 -19.41 4.91 4.13
N TYR A 31 -20.18 3.82 4.24
CA TYR A 31 -19.78 2.50 3.75
C TYR A 31 -19.84 2.43 2.23
N LEU A 32 -20.85 3.05 1.62
CA LEU A 32 -21.01 3.09 0.16
C LEU A 32 -19.93 3.91 -0.55
N THR A 33 -19.43 4.99 0.07
CA THR A 33 -18.31 5.79 -0.45
C THR A 33 -16.99 5.03 -0.39
N SER A 34 -16.79 4.17 0.62
CA SER A 34 -15.57 3.38 0.75
C SER A 34 -15.85 2.04 1.40
N ARG A 35 -16.01 1.01 0.56
CA ARG A 35 -16.32 -0.36 1.00
C ARG A 35 -15.20 -1.00 1.83
N PHE A 36 -13.99 -0.48 1.73
CA PHE A 36 -12.82 -0.92 2.51
C PHE A 36 -12.81 -0.42 3.96
N ASN A 37 -13.63 0.58 4.29
CA ASN A 37 -13.70 1.16 5.63
C ASN A 37 -14.87 0.57 6.43
N ILE A 38 -14.60 0.17 7.67
CA ILE A 38 -15.66 -0.23 8.60
C ILE A 38 -16.43 1.00 9.08
N CYS A 39 -17.76 0.92 9.11
CA CYS A 39 -18.60 2.01 9.60
C CYS A 39 -18.96 1.81 11.09
N LYS A 40 -19.34 2.91 11.76
CA LYS A 40 -19.79 2.85 13.17
C LYS A 40 -21.02 1.99 13.38
N HIS A 41 -21.91 1.85 12.39
CA HIS A 41 -23.13 1.04 12.51
C HIS A 41 -22.82 -0.45 12.67
N LEU A 42 -21.87 -0.99 11.88
CA LEU A 42 -21.42 -2.38 12.01
C LEU A 42 -20.76 -2.65 13.36
N ILE A 43 -19.93 -1.70 13.84
CA ILE A 43 -19.25 -1.83 15.13
C ILE A 43 -20.24 -1.87 16.29
N HIS A 44 -21.22 -0.98 16.29
CA HIS A 44 -22.24 -0.95 17.34
C HIS A 44 -23.14 -2.18 17.32
N GLN A 45 -23.50 -2.69 16.14
CA GLN A 45 -24.32 -3.90 16.04
C GLN A 45 -23.56 -5.16 16.46
N LYS A 46 -22.25 -5.25 16.18
CA LYS A 46 -21.38 -6.32 16.73
C LYS A 46 -21.23 -6.20 18.25
N GLY A 47 -21.27 -4.98 18.77
CA GLY A 47 -21.21 -4.69 20.20
C GLY A 47 -19.79 -4.77 20.78
N ARG A 48 -19.71 -4.94 22.10
CA ARG A 48 -18.44 -4.98 22.82
C ARG A 48 -17.74 -6.32 22.57
N VAL A 49 -16.56 -6.26 21.95
CA VAL A 49 -15.73 -7.43 21.64
C VAL A 49 -14.57 -7.57 22.63
N PRO A 50 -14.19 -8.79 23.01
CA PRO A 50 -13.03 -9.03 23.86
C PRO A 50 -11.72 -8.76 23.12
N PRO A 51 -10.59 -8.50 23.80
CA PRO A 51 -9.30 -8.22 23.13
C PRO A 51 -8.82 -9.32 22.18
N GLU A 52 -9.15 -10.58 22.47
CA GLU A 52 -8.79 -11.77 21.71
C GLU A 52 -9.42 -11.77 20.31
N PHE A 53 -10.60 -11.17 20.16
CA PHE A 53 -11.30 -11.03 18.88
C PHE A 53 -10.42 -10.37 17.82
N PHE A 54 -9.67 -9.34 18.19
CA PHE A 54 -8.84 -8.62 17.23
C PHE A 54 -7.63 -9.43 16.74
N ASN A 55 -7.31 -10.55 17.37
CA ASN A 55 -6.29 -11.48 16.89
C ASN A 55 -6.87 -12.45 15.86
N GLN A 56 -8.19 -12.68 15.89
CA GLN A 56 -8.94 -13.57 15.00
C GLN A 56 -9.51 -12.83 13.78
N VAL A 57 -9.50 -11.50 13.78
CA VAL A 57 -10.08 -10.71 12.68
C VAL A 57 -9.00 -10.30 11.69
N LYS A 58 -9.21 -10.65 10.41
CA LYS A 58 -8.36 -10.22 9.30
C LYS A 58 -9.14 -9.34 8.32
N ARG A 59 -8.45 -8.35 7.73
CA ARG A 59 -9.00 -7.56 6.61
C ARG A 59 -8.75 -8.29 5.30
N ASN A 60 -9.77 -8.37 4.45
CA ASN A 60 -9.68 -8.95 3.12
C ASN A 60 -9.71 -7.85 2.05
N TRP A 61 -9.11 -8.12 0.89
CA TRP A 61 -9.13 -7.24 -0.28
C TRP A 61 -10.39 -7.42 -1.12
N GLN A 62 -11.06 -8.57 -0.99
CA GLN A 62 -12.36 -8.86 -1.59
C GLN A 62 -13.45 -8.93 -0.50
N PRO A 63 -14.71 -8.60 -0.82
CA PRO A 63 -15.82 -8.84 0.09
C PRO A 63 -15.92 -10.33 0.50
N PRO A 64 -16.21 -10.67 1.76
CA PRO A 64 -16.37 -9.77 2.91
C PRO A 64 -15.03 -9.21 3.40
N PHE A 65 -14.96 -7.88 3.59
CA PHE A 65 -13.72 -7.16 3.92
C PHE A 65 -13.17 -7.43 5.32
N LEU A 66 -13.95 -8.09 6.16
CA LEU A 66 -13.60 -8.54 7.50
C LEU A 66 -14.00 -10.01 7.61
N MET A 67 -13.03 -10.85 7.95
CA MET A 67 -13.27 -12.27 8.21
C MET A 67 -12.81 -12.60 9.61
N GLU A 68 -13.67 -13.28 10.36
CA GLU A 68 -13.31 -13.97 11.58
C GLU A 68 -12.64 -15.28 11.14
N THR A 69 -11.34 -15.43 11.43
CA THR A 69 -10.65 -16.69 11.16
C THR A 69 -11.09 -17.67 12.23
N ASP A 70 -12.03 -18.55 11.88
CA ASP A 70 -12.37 -19.68 12.72
C ASP A 70 -11.11 -20.53 12.91
N THR A 71 -10.59 -20.57 14.13
CA THR A 71 -9.69 -21.65 14.53
C THR A 71 -10.51 -22.92 14.57
N ASN A 72 -10.32 -23.77 13.55
CA ASN A 72 -10.90 -25.10 13.30
C ASN A 72 -12.00 -25.15 12.23
N ILE A 73 -11.61 -25.17 10.96
CA ILE A 73 -12.25 -26.06 9.97
C ILE A 73 -11.14 -26.64 9.08
N ASP A 74 -10.93 -27.96 9.19
CA ASP A 74 -10.08 -28.74 8.32
C ASP A 74 -10.53 -28.60 6.86
N ILE A 75 -9.67 -28.03 6.01
CA ILE A 75 -9.92 -27.91 4.57
C ILE A 75 -9.59 -29.25 3.93
N ILE A 76 -10.61 -30.05 3.61
CA ILE A 76 -10.51 -31.08 2.58
C ILE A 76 -10.75 -30.38 1.23
N PRO A 77 -9.84 -30.46 0.24
CA PRO A 77 -10.07 -29.87 -1.07
C PRO A 77 -10.93 -30.83 -1.92
N ASN A 78 -12.19 -30.45 -2.19
CA ASN A 78 -12.96 -31.10 -3.25
C ASN A 78 -12.70 -30.37 -4.58
N ILE A 79 -11.74 -30.90 -5.33
CA ILE A 79 -11.48 -30.55 -6.73
C ILE A 79 -12.54 -31.25 -7.57
N GLY A 80 -13.42 -30.49 -8.22
CA GLY A 80 -14.41 -31.06 -9.09
C GLY A 80 -15.23 -30.02 -9.83
N GLN A 81 -14.77 -29.71 -11.05
CA GLN A 81 -15.58 -29.36 -12.22
C GLN A 81 -16.22 -27.97 -12.24
N LEU A 82 -15.63 -27.09 -13.05
CA LEU A 82 -16.32 -26.38 -14.14
C LEU A 82 -15.23 -25.82 -15.06
N ALA A 83 -14.84 -26.64 -16.04
CA ALA A 83 -14.11 -26.21 -17.21
C ALA A 83 -15.11 -25.89 -18.33
N ASP A 84 -14.63 -25.04 -19.24
CA ASP A 84 -15.15 -24.76 -20.58
C ASP A 84 -16.22 -23.68 -20.74
N ALA A 85 -15.74 -22.44 -20.93
CA ALA A 85 -16.11 -21.65 -22.11
C ALA A 85 -15.09 -20.53 -22.40
N ASN A 86 -14.25 -20.81 -23.41
CA ASN A 86 -13.92 -19.93 -24.53
C ASN A 86 -12.93 -18.77 -24.35
N ASN A 87 -11.70 -19.07 -24.77
CA ASN A 87 -10.75 -18.17 -25.41
C ASN A 87 -11.42 -17.22 -26.42
N ILE A 88 -11.27 -15.92 -26.20
CA ILE A 88 -11.05 -14.95 -27.27
C ILE A 88 -9.80 -14.16 -26.88
N THR A 89 -8.73 -14.42 -27.62
CA THR A 89 -7.53 -13.61 -27.67
C THR A 89 -7.86 -12.25 -28.28
N SER A 90 -7.47 -11.19 -27.58
CA SER A 90 -7.24 -9.88 -28.20
C SER A 90 -5.99 -9.27 -27.58
N ASN A 91 -4.90 -9.36 -28.34
CA ASN A 91 -3.66 -8.63 -28.18
C ASN A 91 -3.92 -7.13 -28.00
N VAL A 92 -3.48 -6.57 -26.86
CA VAL A 92 -3.30 -5.14 -26.55
C VAL A 92 -2.41 -5.14 -25.29
N ASP A 93 -1.20 -4.60 -25.16
CA ASP A 93 -0.30 -3.81 -25.98
C ASP A 93 1.13 -4.10 -25.47
N ASP A 94 2.02 -4.56 -26.33
CA ASP A 94 3.44 -4.82 -26.04
C ASP A 94 4.30 -3.67 -26.63
N VAL A 95 3.90 -2.42 -26.34
CA VAL A 95 4.47 -1.21 -26.98
C VAL A 95 4.85 -0.10 -25.98
N GLU A 96 4.80 -0.34 -24.67
CA GLU A 96 5.23 0.66 -23.66
C GLU A 96 6.62 0.42 -23.04
N ASP A 97 7.29 -0.69 -23.35
CA ASP A 97 8.53 -1.10 -22.65
C ASP A 97 9.77 -0.30 -23.09
N ASN A 98 9.89 0.03 -24.39
CA ASN A 98 11.07 0.74 -24.91
C ASN A 98 11.21 2.20 -24.41
N ASN A 99 10.16 2.79 -23.83
CA ASN A 99 10.15 4.18 -23.38
C ASN A 99 10.59 4.32 -21.90
N ILE A 100 10.25 3.33 -21.06
CA ILE A 100 10.60 3.34 -19.63
C ILE A 100 12.09 3.03 -19.45
N ASP A 101 12.61 2.04 -20.17
CA ASP A 101 14.02 1.66 -20.11
C ASP A 101 14.93 2.82 -20.57
N ALA A 102 14.54 3.50 -21.65
CA ALA A 102 15.20 4.72 -22.11
C ALA A 102 15.22 5.84 -21.05
N SER A 103 14.17 5.96 -20.22
CA SER A 103 14.13 6.93 -19.12
C SER A 103 15.09 6.58 -17.99
N PHE A 104 15.27 5.29 -17.67
CA PHE A 104 16.27 4.87 -16.69
C PHE A 104 17.69 5.10 -17.20
N ASP A 105 17.96 4.76 -18.47
CA ASP A 105 19.26 4.99 -19.10
C ASP A 105 19.66 6.45 -19.14
N GLU A 106 18.71 7.36 -19.42
CA GLU A 106 18.95 8.80 -19.37
C GLU A 106 19.40 9.25 -17.97
N LEU A 107 18.66 8.84 -16.93
CA LEU A 107 18.99 9.19 -15.53
C LEU A 107 20.35 8.63 -15.11
N ILE A 108 20.65 7.39 -15.50
CA ILE A 108 21.95 6.75 -15.24
C ILE A 108 23.08 7.54 -15.92
N ASN A 109 22.91 7.89 -17.20
CA ASN A 109 23.92 8.61 -17.97
C ASN A 109 24.20 10.01 -17.40
N VAL A 110 23.15 10.76 -17.07
CA VAL A 110 23.29 12.09 -16.43
C VAL A 110 24.01 11.97 -15.08
N THR A 111 23.67 10.95 -14.28
CA THR A 111 24.30 10.73 -12.98
C THR A 111 25.78 10.38 -13.11
N ARG A 112 26.16 9.56 -14.10
CA ARG A 112 27.58 9.25 -14.40
C ARG A 112 28.36 10.51 -14.80
N LYS A 113 27.83 11.33 -15.71
CA LYS A 113 28.46 12.60 -16.09
C LYS A 113 28.60 13.56 -14.90
N ALA A 114 27.60 13.60 -14.03
CA ALA A 114 27.67 14.39 -12.81
C ALA A 114 28.75 13.89 -11.85
N LEU A 115 28.97 12.58 -11.76
CA LEU A 115 30.06 11.98 -11.00
C LEU A 115 31.43 12.39 -11.57
N ASP A 116 31.62 12.28 -12.88
CA ASP A 116 32.86 12.69 -13.55
C ASP A 116 33.21 14.15 -13.23
N LEU A 117 32.21 15.05 -13.29
CA LEU A 117 32.38 16.45 -12.92
C LEU A 117 32.74 16.65 -11.45
N LEU A 118 32.14 15.88 -10.54
CA LEU A 118 32.47 15.95 -9.11
C LEU A 118 33.93 15.53 -8.85
N GLU A 119 34.40 14.47 -9.51
CA GLU A 119 35.78 13.98 -9.39
C GLU A 119 36.80 14.97 -9.97
N GLU A 120 36.49 15.57 -11.12
CA GLU A 120 37.31 16.62 -11.73
C GLU A 120 37.46 17.83 -10.79
N GLN A 121 36.34 18.32 -10.24
CA GLN A 121 36.35 19.49 -9.37
C GLN A 121 36.95 19.20 -7.99
N LYS A 122 36.83 17.96 -7.50
CA LYS A 122 37.53 17.48 -6.30
C LYS A 122 39.04 17.51 -6.50
N SER A 123 39.52 17.04 -7.66
CA SER A 123 40.95 17.05 -8.01
C SER A 123 41.51 18.48 -8.13
N LYS A 124 40.68 19.43 -8.55
CA LYS A 124 41.00 20.87 -8.61
C LYS A 124 40.86 21.60 -7.27
N GLY A 125 40.36 20.95 -6.21
CA GLY A 125 40.17 21.56 -4.89
C GLY A 125 39.09 22.64 -4.82
N SER A 126 38.11 22.64 -5.74
CA SER A 126 37.12 23.72 -5.88
C SER A 126 36.00 23.64 -4.84
N THR A 127 36.30 24.01 -3.59
CA THR A 127 35.36 23.93 -2.46
C THR A 127 34.17 24.88 -2.58
N ARG A 128 34.34 26.04 -3.23
CA ARG A 128 33.25 27.00 -3.47
C ARG A 128 32.24 26.46 -4.49
N TRP A 129 32.73 25.79 -5.54
CA TRP A 129 31.87 25.14 -6.53
C TRP A 129 31.08 23.99 -5.88
N CYS A 130 31.75 23.15 -5.08
CA CYS A 130 31.10 22.06 -4.35
C CYS A 130 29.97 22.55 -3.43
N LYS A 131 30.19 23.64 -2.66
CA LYS A 131 29.14 24.25 -1.83
C LYS A 131 27.94 24.72 -2.67
N GLY A 132 28.18 25.29 -3.85
CA GLY A 132 27.11 25.72 -4.76
C GLY A 132 26.32 24.55 -5.34
N VAL A 133 27.00 23.45 -5.69
CA VAL A 133 26.40 22.29 -6.34
C VAL A 133 25.68 21.36 -5.36
N LYS A 134 26.07 21.36 -4.07
CA LYS A 134 25.49 20.48 -3.03
C LYS A 134 23.96 20.50 -2.98
N ARG A 135 23.33 21.66 -3.19
CA ARG A 135 21.86 21.80 -3.20
C ARG A 135 21.17 20.92 -4.25
N TYR A 136 21.83 20.66 -5.39
CA TYR A 136 21.27 19.83 -6.46
C TYR A 136 21.25 18.34 -6.09
N PHE A 137 22.14 17.92 -5.18
CA PHE A 137 22.25 16.55 -4.69
C PHE A 137 21.42 16.28 -3.43
N GLU A 138 20.81 17.31 -2.83
CA GLU A 138 20.00 17.16 -1.64
C GLU A 138 18.75 16.28 -1.88
N PRO A 139 17.99 16.45 -2.98
CA PRO A 139 16.90 15.53 -3.32
C PRO A 139 17.38 14.10 -3.57
N VAL A 140 18.54 13.92 -4.23
CA VAL A 140 19.12 12.59 -4.51
C VAL A 140 19.57 11.92 -3.20
N SER A 141 20.16 12.69 -2.28
CA SER A 141 20.55 12.19 -0.96
C SER A 141 19.34 11.78 -0.12
N ARG A 142 18.23 12.52 -0.24
CA ARG A 142 16.95 12.18 0.40
C ARG A 142 16.37 10.90 -0.17
N LEU A 143 16.33 10.75 -1.50
CA LEU A 143 15.92 9.51 -2.18
C LEU A 143 16.67 8.31 -1.62
N VAL A 144 18.00 8.37 -1.57
CA VAL A 144 18.83 7.27 -1.04
C VAL A 144 18.50 6.98 0.43
N THR A 145 18.40 8.01 1.26
CA THR A 145 18.11 7.86 2.69
C THR A 145 16.74 7.22 2.94
N ASP A 146 15.72 7.66 2.21
CA ASP A 146 14.34 7.16 2.34
C ASP A 146 14.27 5.67 1.97
N VAL A 147 14.93 5.26 0.88
CA VAL A 147 15.01 3.86 0.43
C VAL A 147 15.76 2.99 1.42
N GLU A 148 16.91 3.44 1.91
CA GLU A 148 17.67 2.67 2.90
C GLU A 148 16.90 2.50 4.22
N GLN A 149 16.25 3.57 4.70
CA GLN A 149 15.43 3.49 5.91
C GLN A 149 14.27 2.52 5.72
N TYR A 150 13.62 2.55 4.56
CA TYR A 150 12.56 1.62 4.23
C TYR A 150 13.04 0.17 4.25
N ARG A 151 14.16 -0.14 3.57
CA ARG A 151 14.76 -1.49 3.55
C ARG A 151 15.18 -2.01 4.93
N ARG A 152 15.55 -1.11 5.85
CA ARG A 152 15.95 -1.46 7.23
C ARG A 152 14.75 -1.68 8.16
N LYS A 153 13.52 -1.34 7.76
CA LYS A 153 12.34 -1.52 8.64
C LYS A 153 12.10 -2.99 8.92
N ARG A 154 12.09 -3.34 10.21
CA ARG A 154 11.73 -4.68 10.73
C ARG A 154 10.26 -4.77 11.18
N THR A 155 9.50 -3.70 10.99
CA THR A 155 8.09 -3.60 11.40
C THR A 155 7.18 -3.85 10.20
N MET A 156 5.88 -4.02 10.46
CA MET A 156 4.87 -4.31 9.45
C MET A 156 5.00 -3.43 8.19
N PRO A 157 4.74 -3.98 6.99
CA PRO A 157 4.73 -3.22 5.74
C PRO A 157 3.87 -1.97 5.83
N LEU A 158 4.32 -0.90 5.18
CA LEU A 158 3.58 0.35 5.15
C LEU A 158 2.28 0.15 4.36
N THR A 159 1.24 0.86 4.78
CA THR A 159 0.07 1.04 3.92
C THR A 159 0.42 2.04 2.82
N TRP A 160 -0.28 2.01 1.69
CA TRP A 160 -0.09 2.93 0.55
C TRP A 160 0.09 4.41 0.95
N LYS A 161 -0.66 4.89 1.94
CA LYS A 161 -0.58 6.27 2.46
C LYS A 161 0.73 6.57 3.19
N GLY A 162 1.43 5.55 3.68
CA GLY A 162 2.69 5.65 4.40
C GLY A 162 3.92 5.71 3.51
N HIS A 163 3.79 5.41 2.21
CA HIS A 163 4.90 5.51 1.26
C HIS A 163 5.01 6.91 0.68
N ASN A 164 6.26 7.37 0.53
CA ASN A 164 6.61 8.48 -0.34
C ASN A 164 6.90 7.99 -1.77
N ASP A 165 7.12 8.90 -2.70
CA ASP A 165 7.34 8.55 -4.11
C ASP A 165 8.58 7.65 -4.31
N SER A 166 9.57 7.75 -3.41
CA SER A 166 10.79 6.94 -3.41
C SER A 166 10.61 5.48 -2.94
N THR A 167 9.55 5.19 -2.17
CA THR A 167 9.37 3.88 -1.50
C THR A 167 8.10 3.17 -1.91
N ARG A 168 7.20 3.84 -2.63
CA ARG A 168 5.87 3.34 -3.00
C ARG A 168 5.87 2.11 -3.91
N TYR A 169 6.90 2.00 -4.75
CA TYR A 169 7.03 0.90 -5.72
C TYR A 169 8.24 -0.01 -5.41
N LEU A 170 8.68 -0.04 -4.15
CA LEU A 170 9.81 -0.85 -3.69
C LEU A 170 9.37 -2.12 -2.95
N GLU A 171 8.60 -2.97 -3.62
CA GLU A 171 8.20 -4.30 -3.13
C GLU A 171 8.73 -5.43 -4.03
#